data_AF-A0AAJ2KZK0-F1
#
_entry.id   AF-A0AAJ2KZK0-F1
#
_cell.length_a   1.000
_cell.length_b   1.000
_cell.length_c   1.000
_cell.angle_alpha   90.00
_cell.angle_beta   90.00
_cell.angle_gamma   90.00
#
_symmetry.space_group_name_H-M   'P 1'
#
loop_
_entity.id
_entity.type
_entity.pdbx_description
1 polymer ?
#
loop_
_entity_poly.entity_id
_entity_poly.type
_entity_poly.pdbx_seq_one_letter_code
_entity_poly.pdbx_strand_id
1 'polypeptide(L)'
;MSNRIYTATQISAAGFFILMLVKDFFPAVPVSMTVAALVVVFSILLSVVFRPKSKPVFQSAKQELLFIIVTSAGFFGLLALLPVFGGTSERGISVTSPILWGVFLISLFTAYNRYKKEKQQSTFPRGAHQNES
;
A
#
# COMPACT_ATOMS: atom_id res chain seq x y z
N MET A 1 -1.99 5.09 -23.61
CA MET A 1 -1.89 3.62 -23.46
C MET A 1 -1.29 3.19 -22.10
N SER A 2 -0.31 3.92 -21.53
CA SER A 2 0.37 3.56 -20.26
C SER A 2 -0.53 3.37 -19.03
N ASN A 3 -1.64 4.10 -18.87
CA ASN A 3 -2.47 3.97 -17.66
C ASN A 3 -3.08 2.57 -17.52
N ARG A 4 -3.53 1.93 -18.61
CA ARG A 4 -4.13 0.59 -18.55
C ARG A 4 -3.10 -0.46 -18.15
N ILE A 5 -1.88 -0.34 -18.66
CA ILE A 5 -0.76 -1.24 -18.35
C ILE A 5 -0.35 -1.06 -16.89
N TYR A 6 -0.18 0.19 -16.43
CA TYR A 6 0.14 0.49 -15.04
C TYR A 6 -0.91 -0.10 -14.07
N THR A 7 -2.20 0.08 -14.36
CA THR A 7 -3.28 -0.49 -13.54
C THR A 7 -3.31 -2.02 -13.58
N ALA A 8 -3.14 -2.63 -14.76
CA ALA A 8 -3.08 -4.09 -14.89
C ALA A 8 -1.92 -4.68 -14.08
N THR A 9 -0.76 -4.03 -14.13
CA THR A 9 0.41 -4.42 -13.34
C THR A 9 0.14 -4.32 -11.83
N GLN A 10 -0.55 -3.27 -11.37
CA GLN A 10 -0.91 -3.11 -9.96
C GLN A 10 -1.91 -4.18 -9.49
N ILE A 11 -2.92 -4.48 -10.32
CA ILE A 11 -3.89 -5.55 -10.02
C ILE A 11 -3.19 -6.91 -9.97
N SER A 12 -2.30 -7.18 -10.92
CA SER A 12 -1.47 -8.39 -10.94
C SER A 12 -0.63 -8.49 -9.66
N ALA A 13 0.09 -7.42 -9.30
CA ALA A 13 0.90 -7.39 -8.08
C ALA A 13 0.07 -7.69 -6.83
N ALA A 14 -1.11 -7.06 -6.69
CA ALA A 14 -2.01 -7.29 -5.57
C ALA A 14 -2.53 -8.74 -5.53
N GLY A 15 -2.94 -9.30 -6.68
CA GLY A 15 -3.41 -10.68 -6.77
C GLY A 15 -2.35 -11.71 -6.40
N PHE A 16 -1.13 -11.57 -6.93
CA PHE A 16 -0.02 -12.46 -6.59
C PHE A 16 0.43 -12.30 -5.14
N PHE A 17 0.38 -11.08 -4.59
CA PHE A 17 0.66 -10.85 -3.18
C PHE A 17 -0.37 -11.56 -2.28
N ILE A 18 -1.66 -11.48 -2.59
CA ILE A 18 -2.70 -12.23 -1.88
C ILE A 18 -2.47 -13.74 -1.99
N LEU A 19 -2.12 -14.24 -3.17
CA LEU A 19 -1.77 -15.66 -3.36
C LEU A 19 -0.58 -16.09 -2.50
N MET A 20 0.44 -15.24 -2.35
CA MET A 20 1.55 -15.51 -1.43
C MET A 20 1.09 -15.61 0.02
N LEU A 21 0.18 -14.73 0.46
CA LEU A 21 -0.38 -14.81 1.81
C LEU A 21 -1.19 -16.09 1.99
N VAL A 22 -2.04 -16.45 1.04
CA VAL A 22 -2.81 -17.70 1.11
C VAL A 22 -1.86 -18.90 1.14
N LYS A 23 -0.81 -18.92 0.31
CA LYS A 23 0.22 -19.98 0.31
C LYS A 23 0.99 -20.06 1.63
N ASP A 24 1.23 -18.93 2.29
CA ASP A 24 1.92 -18.85 3.58
C ASP A 24 1.08 -19.44 4.73
N PHE A 25 -0.24 -19.29 4.66
CA PHE A 25 -1.17 -19.83 5.66
C PHE A 25 -1.69 -21.24 5.32
N PHE A 26 -1.69 -21.60 4.04
CA PHE A 26 -2.14 -22.88 3.49
C PHE A 26 -1.04 -23.47 2.59
N PRO A 27 -0.03 -24.15 3.16
CA PRO A 27 1.10 -24.68 2.40
C PRO A 27 0.70 -25.72 1.35
N ALA A 28 -0.49 -26.32 1.48
CA ALA A 28 -1.08 -27.28 0.53
C ALA A 28 -1.42 -26.69 -0.85
N VAL A 29 -1.43 -25.37 -1.03
CA VAL A 29 -1.73 -24.74 -2.33
C VAL A 29 -0.58 -25.02 -3.33
N PRO A 30 -0.83 -25.55 -4.54
CA PRO A 30 0.22 -25.94 -5.50
C PRO A 30 0.82 -24.74 -6.25
N VAL A 31 1.18 -23.68 -5.55
CA VAL A 31 1.83 -22.48 -6.11
C VAL A 31 3.23 -22.36 -5.52
N SER A 32 4.24 -22.18 -6.38
CA SER A 32 5.62 -21.94 -5.93
C SER A 32 5.75 -20.54 -5.36
N MET A 33 6.18 -20.44 -4.10
CA MET A 33 6.32 -19.15 -3.41
C MET A 33 7.40 -18.27 -4.03
N THR A 34 8.47 -18.88 -4.58
CA THR A 34 9.53 -18.17 -5.30
C THR A 34 8.99 -17.53 -6.58
N VAL A 35 8.17 -18.26 -7.34
CA VAL A 35 7.56 -17.74 -8.57
C VAL A 35 6.62 -16.59 -8.24
N ALA A 36 5.77 -16.74 -7.22
CA ALA A 36 4.86 -15.69 -6.79
C ALA A 36 5.62 -14.43 -6.33
N ALA A 37 6.70 -14.59 -5.55
CA ALA A 37 7.55 -13.49 -5.12
C ALA A 37 8.19 -12.76 -6.32
N LEU A 38 8.74 -13.49 -7.29
CA LEU A 38 9.33 -12.91 -8.50
C LEU A 38 8.30 -12.13 -9.31
N VAL A 39 7.07 -12.64 -9.44
CA VAL A 39 6.00 -11.93 -10.16
C VAL A 39 5.60 -10.64 -9.44
N VAL A 40 5.52 -10.64 -8.11
CA VAL A 40 5.25 -9.42 -7.31
C VAL A 40 6.37 -8.40 -7.51
N VAL A 41 7.63 -8.81 -7.33
CA VAL A 41 8.79 -7.92 -7.49
C VAL A 41 8.86 -7.35 -8.91
N PHE A 42 8.69 -8.20 -9.92
CA PHE A 42 8.68 -7.79 -11.32
C PHE A 42 7.54 -6.82 -11.61
N SER A 43 6.33 -7.09 -11.09
CA SER A 43 5.18 -6.20 -11.26
C SER A 43 5.41 -4.85 -10.60
N ILE A 44 5.99 -4.81 -9.40
CA ILE A 44 6.35 -3.54 -8.73
C ILE A 44 7.36 -2.77 -9.59
N LEU A 45 8.40 -3.44 -10.08
CA LEU A 45 9.42 -2.83 -10.94
C LEU A 45 8.81 -2.23 -12.20
N LEU A 46 7.95 -3.00 -12.87
CA LEU A 46 7.22 -2.57 -14.07
C LEU A 46 6.32 -1.37 -13.73
N SER A 47 5.66 -1.39 -12.57
CA SER A 47 4.82 -0.28 -12.13
C SER A 47 5.60 1.02 -11.91
N VAL A 48 6.84 0.94 -11.42
CA VAL A 48 7.74 2.10 -11.28
C VAL A 48 8.16 2.64 -12.66
N VAL A 49 8.54 1.75 -13.57
CA VAL A 49 8.98 2.13 -14.93
C VAL A 49 7.85 2.76 -15.74
N PHE A 50 6.65 2.20 -15.67
CA PHE A 50 5.48 2.65 -16.42
C PHE A 50 4.65 3.70 -15.68
N ARG A 51 5.11 4.20 -14.54
CA ARG A 51 4.40 5.21 -13.75
C ARG A 51 4.21 6.49 -14.58
N PRO A 52 2.97 6.97 -14.78
CA PRO A 52 2.75 8.22 -15.48
C PRO A 52 3.33 9.40 -14.67
N LYS A 53 4.28 10.13 -15.25
CA LYS A 53 5.00 11.24 -14.59
C LYS A 53 4.13 12.48 -14.30
N SER A 54 2.95 12.57 -14.91
CA SER A 54 2.18 13.82 -14.96
C SER A 54 1.06 13.95 -13.93
N LYS A 55 0.83 12.96 -13.07
CA LYS A 55 -0.28 13.00 -12.10
C LYS A 55 0.17 12.60 -10.70
N PRO A 56 -0.08 13.43 -9.68
CA PRO A 56 0.10 12.99 -8.30
C PRO A 56 -0.84 11.80 -8.04
N VAL A 57 -0.33 10.78 -7.34
CA VAL A 57 -1.08 9.54 -7.05
C VAL A 57 -2.28 9.82 -6.16
N PHE A 58 -2.15 10.82 -5.27
CA PHE A 58 -3.23 11.33 -4.44
C PHE A 58 -3.43 12.80 -4.72
N GLN A 59 -4.68 13.25 -4.83
CA GLN A 59 -5.01 14.66 -5.06
C GLN A 59 -4.95 15.51 -3.78
N SER A 60 -4.98 14.86 -2.61
CA SER A 60 -4.84 15.49 -1.29
C SER A 60 -4.22 14.52 -0.30
N ALA A 61 -3.53 15.03 0.72
CA ALA A 61 -3.03 14.22 1.83
C ALA A 61 -4.16 13.55 2.64
N LYS A 62 -5.39 14.10 2.63
CA LYS A 62 -6.56 13.41 3.19
C LYS A 62 -6.86 12.11 2.46
N GLN A 63 -6.76 12.13 1.13
CA GLN A 63 -6.99 10.95 0.29
C GLN A 63 -5.87 9.92 0.49
N GLU A 64 -4.61 10.38 0.58
CA GLU A 64 -3.45 9.52 0.91
C GLU A 64 -3.65 8.81 2.27
N LEU A 65 -4.06 9.56 3.30
CA LEU A 65 -4.32 9.01 4.64
C LEU A 65 -5.47 8.02 4.65
N LEU A 66 -6.61 8.35 4.01
CA LEU A 66 -7.74 7.42 3.89
C LEU A 66 -7.37 6.16 3.14
N PHE A 67 -6.59 6.29 2.05
CA PHE A 67 -6.11 5.14 1.30
C PHE A 67 -5.24 4.23 2.17
N ILE A 68 -4.29 4.77 2.93
CA ILE A 68 -3.45 3.98 3.85
C ILE A 68 -4.30 3.29 4.90
N ILE A 69 -5.28 3.97 5.50
CA ILE A 69 -6.17 3.37 6.52
C ILE A 69 -6.99 2.22 5.91
N VAL A 70 -7.66 2.46 4.77
CA VAL A 70 -8.54 1.46 4.13
C VAL A 70 -7.74 0.26 3.64
N THR A 71 -6.61 0.49 2.98
CA THR A 71 -5.76 -0.62 2.48
C THR A 71 -5.13 -1.40 3.62
N SER A 72 -4.67 -0.73 4.68
CA SER A 72 -4.13 -1.42 5.85
C SER A 72 -5.21 -2.20 6.58
N ALA A 73 -6.40 -1.63 6.78
CA ALA A 73 -7.53 -2.33 7.38
C ALA A 73 -7.93 -3.57 6.56
N GLY A 74 -7.94 -3.48 5.23
CA GLY A 74 -8.17 -4.63 4.35
C GLY A 74 -7.08 -5.69 4.48
N PHE A 75 -5.81 -5.28 4.55
CA PHE A 75 -4.68 -6.20 4.72
C PHE A 75 -4.68 -6.90 6.08
N PHE A 76 -4.86 -6.16 7.18
CA PHE A 76 -4.98 -6.75 8.51
C PHE A 76 -6.24 -7.61 8.65
N GLY A 77 -7.36 -7.21 8.04
CA GLY A 77 -8.57 -8.02 7.97
C GLY A 77 -8.32 -9.35 7.26
N LEU A 78 -7.61 -9.34 6.14
CA LEU A 78 -7.21 -10.57 5.44
C LEU A 78 -6.31 -11.45 6.31
N LEU A 79 -5.30 -10.86 6.98
CA LEU A 79 -4.42 -11.59 7.90
C LEU A 79 -5.15 -12.15 9.13
N ALA A 80 -6.22 -11.52 9.59
CA ALA A 80 -7.05 -12.01 10.69
C ALA A 80 -8.02 -13.11 10.23
N LEU A 81 -8.52 -13.04 9.00
CA LEU A 81 -9.43 -14.03 8.41
C LEU A 81 -8.73 -15.36 8.10
N LEU A 82 -7.50 -15.32 7.57
CA LEU A 82 -6.74 -16.52 7.20
C LEU A 82 -6.61 -17.55 8.35
N PRO A 83 -6.29 -17.15 9.61
CA PRO A 83 -6.35 -18.03 10.78
C PRO A 83 -7.74 -18.59 11.10
N VAL A 84 -8.79 -17.79 10.93
CA VAL A 84 -10.18 -18.22 11.21
C VAL A 84 -10.59 -19.36 10.27
N PHE A 85 -10.07 -19.39 9.04
CA PHE A 85 -10.24 -20.49 8.10
C PHE A 85 -9.32 -21.69 8.36
N GLY A 86 -8.61 -21.72 9.49
CA GLY A 86 -7.72 -22.82 9.89
C GLY A 86 -6.30 -22.72 9.32
N GLY A 87 -5.92 -21.59 8.74
CA GLY A 87 -4.56 -21.37 8.27
C GLY A 87 -3.59 -21.01 9.40
N THR A 88 -2.34 -21.44 9.31
CA THR A 88 -1.27 -21.03 10.22
C THR A 88 -0.12 -20.48 9.42
N SER A 89 0.30 -19.24 9.67
CA SER A 89 1.44 -18.66 8.97
C SER A 89 2.72 -19.41 9.33
N GLU A 90 3.37 -20.01 8.34
CA GLU A 90 4.65 -20.71 8.52
C GLU A 90 5.83 -19.72 8.63
N ARG A 91 5.72 -18.53 8.03
CA ARG A 91 6.83 -17.55 7.95
C ARG A 91 6.66 -16.34 8.86
N GLY A 92 5.64 -16.33 9.71
CA GLY A 92 5.41 -15.27 10.70
C GLY A 92 4.85 -13.97 10.12
N ILE A 93 4.25 -14.02 8.92
CA ILE A 93 3.49 -12.90 8.35
C ILE A 93 2.06 -12.99 8.89
N SER A 94 1.89 -12.59 10.16
CA SER A 94 0.61 -12.62 10.86
C SER A 94 0.35 -11.28 11.57
N VAL A 95 -0.89 -11.08 12.04
CA VAL A 95 -1.29 -9.86 12.78
C VAL A 95 -0.41 -9.60 14.02
N THR A 96 0.24 -10.63 14.57
CA THR A 96 1.15 -10.52 15.71
C THR A 96 2.57 -10.11 15.35
N SER A 97 2.90 -9.98 14.07
CA SER A 97 4.26 -9.63 13.64
C SER A 97 4.62 -8.18 14.00
N PRO A 98 5.64 -7.93 14.84
CA PRO A 98 6.04 -6.58 15.22
C PRO A 98 6.57 -5.77 14.04
N ILE A 99 7.13 -6.45 13.03
CA ILE A 99 7.63 -5.80 11.80
C ILE A 99 6.48 -5.17 11.02
N LEU A 100 5.35 -5.87 10.88
CA LEU A 100 4.16 -5.35 10.18
C LEU A 100 3.61 -4.11 10.88
N TRP A 101 3.53 -4.13 12.22
CA TRP A 101 3.12 -2.97 13.00
C TRP A 101 4.08 -1.80 12.84
N GLY A 102 5.39 -2.04 12.83
CA GLY A 102 6.40 -1.00 12.60
C GLY A 102 6.21 -0.30 11.26
N VAL A 103 6.09 -1.06 10.17
CA VAL A 103 5.87 -0.51 8.82
C VAL A 103 4.55 0.27 8.76
N PHE A 104 3.47 -0.29 9.30
CA PHE A 104 2.16 0.38 9.32
C PHE A 104 2.21 1.71 10.09
N LEU A 105 2.79 1.73 11.29
CA LEU A 105 2.89 2.94 12.10
C LEU A 105 3.73 4.02 11.42
N ILE A 106 4.85 3.66 10.80
CA ILE A 106 5.70 4.61 10.04
C ILE A 106 4.91 5.21 8.87
N SER A 107 4.21 4.38 8.09
CA SER A 107 3.38 4.85 6.98
C SER A 107 2.25 5.76 7.45
N LEU A 108 1.55 5.38 8.52
CA LEU A 108 0.46 6.16 9.09
C LEU A 108 0.97 7.50 9.63
N PHE A 109 2.08 7.50 10.37
CA PHE A 109 2.70 8.71 10.91
C PHE A 109 3.13 9.67 9.80
N THR A 110 3.75 9.14 8.73
CA THR A 110 4.18 9.94 7.58
C THR A 110 2.99 10.60 6.88
N ALA A 111 1.92 9.85 6.62
CA ALA A 111 0.72 10.36 5.98
C ALA A 111 -0.05 11.35 6.87
N TYR A 112 -0.13 11.07 8.17
CA TYR A 112 -0.76 11.98 9.13
C TYR A 112 -0.01 13.31 9.22
N ASN A 113 1.31 13.29 9.27
CA ASN A 113 2.12 14.51 9.28
C ASN A 113 1.94 15.33 7.99
N ARG A 114 1.83 14.66 6.84
CA ARG A 114 1.49 15.33 5.57
C ARG A 114 0.10 15.97 5.61
N TYR A 115 -0.90 15.24 6.10
CA TYR A 115 -2.26 15.76 6.27
C TYR A 115 -2.30 16.98 7.20
N LYS A 116 -1.59 16.93 8.33
CA LYS A 116 -1.49 18.06 9.26
C LYS A 116 -0.85 19.28 8.60
N LYS A 117 0.24 19.11 7.83
CA LYS A 117 0.91 20.20 7.11
C LYS A 117 -0.01 20.85 6.08
N GLU A 118 -0.72 20.05 5.29
CA GLU A 118 -1.67 20.55 4.28
C GLU A 118 -2.84 21.34 4.91
N LYS A 119 -3.33 20.90 6.09
CA LYS A 119 -4.37 21.61 6.85
C LYS A 119 -3.88 22.96 7.41
N GLN A 120 -2.63 23.02 7.89
CA GLN A 120 -2.04 24.27 8.38
C GLN A 120 -1.82 25.29 7.25
N GLN A 121 -1.42 24.80 6.08
CA GLN A 121 -1.13 25.62 4.90
C GLN A 121 -2.41 26.18 4.22
N SER A 122 -3.55 25.51 4.39
CA SER A 122 -4.86 26.01 3.97
C SER A 122 -5.51 26.97 4.98
N THR A 123 -5.10 26.94 6.25
CA THR A 123 -5.59 27.85 7.30
C THR A 123 -4.83 29.18 7.33
N PHE A 124 -3.56 29.18 6.92
CA PHE A 124 -2.77 30.40 6.70
C PHE A 124 -2.51 30.56 5.20
N PRO A 125 -3.44 31.16 4.42
CA PRO A 125 -3.12 31.54 3.06
C PRO A 125 -1.96 32.54 3.11
N ARG A 126 -0.94 32.34 2.28
CA ARG A 126 0.09 33.34 2.02
C ARG A 126 -0.58 34.57 1.40
N GLY A 127 -1.10 35.44 2.24
CA GLY A 127 -1.56 36.78 1.90
C GLY A 127 -0.72 37.79 2.67
N ALA A 128 0.51 38.00 2.21
CA ALA A 128 1.31 39.19 2.49
C ALA A 128 2.58 39.08 1.61
N HIS A 129 2.93 40.16 0.92
CA HIS A 129 4.00 40.28 -0.07
C HIS A 129 3.64 39.83 -1.50
N GLN A 130 2.71 40.56 -2.10
CA GLN A 130 2.97 41.22 -3.39
C GLN A 130 1.81 42.18 -3.69
N ASN A 131 1.84 43.35 -3.05
CA ASN A 131 1.02 44.53 -3.40
C ASN A 131 1.63 45.79 -2.76
N GLU A 132 2.93 46.01 -2.99
CA GLU A 132 3.64 47.28 -2.81
C GLU A 132 4.81 47.18 -3.82
N SER A 133 5.04 48.02 -4.81
CA SER A 133 4.54 49.33 -5.23
C SER A 133 4.87 49.49 -6.71
#